data_AF-B4NK35-F1
#
_entry.id   AF-B4NK35-F1
#
_cell.length_a   1.000
_cell.length_b   1.000
_cell.length_c   1.000
_cell.angle_alpha   90.00
_cell.angle_beta   90.00
_cell.angle_gamma   90.00
#
_symmetry.space_group_name_H-M   'P 1'
#
loop_
_entity.id
_entity.type
_entity.pdbx_description
1 polymer ?
#
loop_
_entity_poly.entity_id
_entity_poly.type
_entity_poly.pdbx_seq_one_letter_code
_entity_poly.pdbx_strand_id
1 'polypeptide(L)'
;MEYTTKTQIYQKVKKPLLERQRRARINKCLDTLKTLVAEMRGDDGILRLDKAEMLESAVIFMRQEKAKKLTQTPATAAAEPATTLPLDSFRHGYMNAVNEVSRVMASTPGMSVDLGKSVMTHLGRIYKNLQQFHEAQATAAVTSTAATTTTQTMSECPLSPASSGYHSDDCYESPAPSPQPMECEKLWRPW
;
A
#
# COMPACT_ATOMS: atom_id res chain seq x y z
N MET A 1 -20.72 5.92 49.70
CA MET A 1 -19.99 6.36 48.49
C MET A 1 -19.94 5.16 47.57
N GLU A 2 -20.73 5.13 46.49
CA GLU A 2 -20.75 3.98 45.58
C GLU A 2 -19.49 3.98 44.72
N TYR A 3 -18.68 2.92 44.82
CA TYR A 3 -17.48 2.76 44.02
C TYR A 3 -17.82 2.05 42.72
N THR A 4 -17.78 2.79 41.61
CA THR A 4 -17.99 2.22 40.27
C THR A 4 -16.75 1.41 39.87
N THR A 5 -16.93 0.13 39.52
CA THR A 5 -15.81 -0.75 39.15
C THR A 5 -15.12 -0.25 37.88
N LYS A 6 -13.79 -0.46 37.77
CA LYS A 6 -13.00 -0.12 36.56
C LYS A 6 -13.65 -0.62 35.27
N THR A 7 -14.23 -1.83 35.29
CA THR A 7 -14.97 -2.42 34.15
C THR A 7 -16.22 -1.64 33.78
N GLN A 8 -16.99 -1.17 34.78
CA GLN A 8 -18.19 -0.37 34.55
C GLN A 8 -17.84 1.00 33.96
N ILE A 9 -16.76 1.64 34.45
CA ILE A 9 -16.24 2.89 33.87
C ILE A 9 -15.82 2.68 32.41
N TYR A 10 -15.13 1.57 32.11
CA TYR A 10 -14.73 1.25 30.75
C TYR A 10 -15.94 1.09 29.82
N GLN A 11 -16.94 0.30 30.22
CA GLN A 11 -18.10 0.00 29.38
C GLN A 11 -19.03 1.20 29.18
N LYS A 12 -19.26 2.00 30.23
CA LYS A 12 -20.22 3.11 30.20
C LYS A 12 -19.62 4.43 29.73
N VAL A 13 -18.31 4.63 29.90
CA VAL A 13 -17.67 5.93 29.62
C VAL A 13 -16.59 5.81 28.55
N LYS A 14 -15.54 5.01 28.80
CA LYS A 14 -14.36 4.98 27.91
C LYS A 14 -14.69 4.39 26.54
N LYS A 15 -15.42 3.27 26.48
CA LYS A 15 -15.79 2.61 25.23
C LYS A 15 -16.70 3.49 24.35
N PRO A 16 -17.78 4.12 24.86
CA PRO A 16 -18.58 5.06 24.08
C PRO A 16 -17.80 6.29 23.60
N LEU A 17 -16.88 6.81 24.42
CA LEU A 17 -16.01 7.93 24.05
C LEU A 17 -15.11 7.57 22.86
N LEU A 18 -14.42 6.42 22.93
CA LEU A 18 -13.55 5.93 21.86
C LEU A 18 -14.33 5.69 20.56
N GLU A 19 -15.54 5.15 20.64
CA GLU A 19 -16.36 4.94 19.45
C GLU A 19 -16.83 6.26 18.83
N ARG A 20 -17.16 7.28 19.65
CA ARG A 20 -17.46 8.62 19.13
C ARG A 20 -16.26 9.21 18.39
N GLN A 21 -15.06 9.08 18.96
CA GLN A 21 -13.82 9.53 18.33
C GLN A 21 -13.53 8.78 17.02
N ARG A 22 -13.72 7.46 17.01
CA ARG A 22 -13.59 6.64 15.79
C ARG A 22 -14.57 7.08 14.70
N ARG A 23 -15.84 7.29 15.05
CA ARG A 23 -16.88 7.76 14.12
C ARG A 23 -16.57 9.15 13.55
N ALA A 24 -16.10 10.07 14.39
CA ALA A 24 -15.67 11.39 13.93
C ALA A 24 -14.54 11.30 12.90
N ARG A 25 -13.54 10.43 13.16
CA ARG A 25 -12.45 10.17 12.21
C ARG A 25 -12.96 9.61 10.88
N ILE A 26 -13.85 8.62 10.93
CA ILE A 26 -14.44 8.01 9.72
C ILE A 26 -15.18 9.06 8.90
N ASN A 27 -16.03 9.87 9.53
CA ASN A 27 -16.76 10.91 8.81
C ASN A 27 -15.81 11.93 8.16
N LYS A 28 -14.76 12.38 8.88
CA LYS A 28 -13.75 13.28 8.29
C LYS A 28 -13.08 12.69 7.04
N CYS A 29 -12.75 11.39 7.07
CA CYS A 29 -12.20 10.71 5.90
C CYS A 29 -13.21 10.63 4.74
N LEU A 30 -14.49 10.38 5.04
CA LEU A 30 -15.54 10.34 4.03
C LEU A 30 -15.77 11.71 3.39
N ASP A 31 -15.76 12.79 4.18
CA ASP A 31 -15.90 14.16 3.66
C ASP A 31 -14.73 14.52 2.76
N THR A 32 -13.50 14.20 3.17
CA THR A 32 -12.29 14.43 2.36
C THR A 32 -12.34 13.62 1.07
N LEU A 33 -12.75 12.35 1.13
CA LEU A 33 -12.89 11.50 -0.05
C LEU A 33 -13.91 12.08 -1.03
N LYS A 34 -15.05 12.56 -0.53
CA LYS A 34 -16.11 13.16 -1.33
C LYS A 34 -15.62 14.38 -2.11
N THR A 35 -14.89 15.27 -1.44
CA THR A 35 -14.26 16.44 -2.05
C THR A 35 -13.25 16.04 -3.13
N LEU A 36 -12.32 15.13 -2.81
CA LEU A 36 -11.30 14.68 -3.78
C LEU A 36 -11.91 14.06 -5.03
N VAL A 37 -12.93 13.21 -4.89
CA VAL A 37 -13.58 12.57 -6.04
C VAL A 37 -14.35 13.60 -6.87
N ALA A 38 -15.02 14.57 -6.24
CA ALA A 38 -15.70 15.67 -6.94
C ALA A 38 -14.71 16.52 -7.76
N GLU A 39 -13.60 16.93 -7.14
CA GLU A 39 -12.54 17.72 -7.80
C GLU A 39 -11.90 16.96 -8.98
N MET A 40 -11.53 15.69 -8.79
CA MET A 40 -10.89 14.89 -9.83
C MET A 40 -11.82 14.56 -11.00
N ARG A 41 -13.14 14.50 -10.76
CA ARG A 41 -14.15 14.23 -11.79
C ARG A 41 -14.73 15.50 -12.42
N GLY A 42 -14.58 16.65 -11.76
CA GLY A 42 -15.23 17.90 -12.15
C GLY A 42 -16.75 17.85 -11.96
N ASP A 43 -17.24 17.12 -10.96
CA ASP A 43 -18.67 16.90 -10.72
C ASP A 43 -19.04 17.18 -9.25
N ASP A 44 -19.52 18.40 -9.00
CA ASP A 44 -19.99 18.84 -7.68
C ASP A 44 -21.25 18.08 -7.21
N GLY A 45 -21.94 17.37 -8.10
CA GLY A 45 -23.07 16.50 -7.75
C GLY A 45 -22.67 15.41 -6.76
N ILE A 46 -21.41 14.99 -6.80
CA ILE A 46 -20.84 13.98 -5.90
C ILE A 46 -20.92 14.43 -4.44
N LEU A 47 -20.84 15.73 -4.15
CA LEU A 47 -20.94 16.31 -2.80
C LEU A 47 -22.32 16.14 -2.16
N ARG A 48 -23.35 15.83 -2.95
CA ARG A 48 -24.73 15.65 -2.48
C ARG A 48 -25.15 14.18 -2.34
N LEU A 49 -24.33 13.24 -2.82
CA LEU A 49 -24.62 11.81 -2.75
C LEU A 49 -24.68 11.30 -1.32
N ASP A 50 -25.41 10.21 -1.11
CA ASP A 50 -25.43 9.53 0.17
C ASP A 50 -24.08 8.82 0.46
N LYS A 51 -23.96 8.15 1.60
CA LYS A 51 -22.71 7.47 1.98
C LYS A 51 -22.40 6.24 1.11
N ALA A 52 -23.41 5.50 0.65
CA ALA A 52 -23.22 4.30 -0.15
C ALA A 52 -22.90 4.66 -1.61
N GLU A 53 -23.68 5.56 -2.20
CA GLU A 53 -23.53 6.08 -3.55
C GLU A 53 -22.17 6.78 -3.74
N MET A 54 -21.73 7.58 -2.75
CA MET A 54 -20.41 8.21 -2.81
C MET A 54 -19.28 7.18 -2.79
N LEU A 55 -19.39 6.13 -1.98
CA LEU A 55 -18.39 5.05 -1.94
C LEU A 55 -18.37 4.26 -3.25
N GLU A 56 -19.53 3.97 -3.84
CA GLU A 56 -19.61 3.32 -5.15
C GLU A 56 -18.98 4.19 -6.25
N SER A 57 -19.31 5.48 -6.28
CA SER A 57 -18.73 6.46 -7.21
C SER A 57 -17.21 6.53 -7.08
N ALA A 58 -16.69 6.54 -5.86
CA ALA A 58 -15.25 6.51 -5.59
C ALA A 58 -14.59 5.22 -6.12
N VAL A 59 -15.21 4.06 -5.92
CA VAL A 59 -14.70 2.77 -6.42
C VAL A 59 -14.69 2.74 -7.94
N ILE A 60 -15.77 3.21 -8.59
CA ILE A 60 -15.85 3.31 -10.05
C ILE A 60 -14.74 4.22 -10.58
N PHE A 61 -14.56 5.39 -9.96
CA PHE A 61 -13.50 6.33 -10.31
C PHE A 61 -12.10 5.68 -10.20
N MET A 62 -11.78 5.00 -9.10
CA MET A 62 -10.49 4.32 -8.92
C MET A 62 -10.26 3.22 -9.97
N ARG A 63 -11.30 2.47 -10.34
CA ARG A 63 -11.22 1.45 -11.40
C ARG A 63 -10.95 2.08 -12.76
N GLN A 64 -11.62 3.18 -13.08
CA GLN A 64 -11.40 3.93 -14.33
C GLN A 64 -9.98 4.50 -14.40
N GLU A 65 -9.48 5.11 -13.31
CA GLU A 65 -8.12 5.62 -13.27
C GLU A 65 -7.07 4.52 -13.40
N LYS A 66 -7.29 3.36 -12.75
CA LYS A 66 -6.43 2.19 -12.96
C LYS A 66 -6.44 1.77 -14.43
N ALA A 67 -7.62 1.62 -15.05
CA ALA A 67 -7.73 1.23 -16.45
C ALA A 67 -7.03 2.23 -17.40
N LYS A 68 -7.21 3.54 -17.19
CA LYS A 68 -6.53 4.58 -17.98
C LYS A 68 -5.01 4.44 -17.91
N LYS A 69 -4.45 4.24 -16.72
CA LYS A 69 -3.01 4.01 -16.52
C LYS A 69 -2.53 2.76 -17.27
N LEU A 70 -3.31 1.68 -17.28
CA LEU A 70 -3.00 0.47 -18.05
C LEU A 70 -3.12 0.69 -19.57
N THR A 71 -4.02 1.55 -20.05
CA THR A 71 -4.18 1.80 -21.50
C THR A 71 -3.17 2.81 -22.06
N GLN A 72 -2.66 3.72 -21.23
CA GLN A 72 -1.57 4.63 -21.62
C GLN A 72 -0.18 3.99 -21.53
N THR A 73 -0.06 2.82 -20.90
CA THR A 73 1.12 1.97 -21.04
C THR A 73 0.87 0.99 -22.20
N PRO A 74 1.61 1.07 -23.32
CA PRO A 74 1.49 0.06 -24.36
C PRO A 74 1.80 -1.30 -23.74
N ALA A 75 0.82 -2.20 -23.84
CA ALA A 75 0.80 -3.53 -23.28
C ALA A 75 2.16 -4.24 -23.36
N THR A 76 2.88 -4.30 -22.24
CA THR A 76 3.79 -5.39 -21.95
C THR A 76 3.76 -5.68 -20.46
N ALA A 77 3.32 -6.91 -20.17
CA ALA A 77 3.42 -7.65 -18.92
C ALA A 77 2.52 -7.24 -17.74
N ALA A 78 1.63 -8.18 -17.43
CA ALA A 78 0.91 -8.32 -16.18
C ALA A 78 1.86 -8.54 -15.00
N ALA A 79 1.63 -7.81 -13.90
CA ALA A 79 1.71 -8.21 -12.49
C ALA A 79 2.11 -7.01 -11.61
N GLU A 80 1.17 -6.65 -10.74
CA GLU A 80 1.32 -5.95 -9.46
C GLU A 80 1.83 -4.49 -9.39
N PRO A 81 1.30 -3.70 -8.41
CA PRO A 81 1.52 -2.27 -8.28
C PRO A 81 2.48 -1.95 -7.12
N ALA A 82 3.72 -1.56 -7.41
CA ALA A 82 4.51 -0.76 -6.49
C ALA A 82 5.71 -0.16 -7.21
N THR A 83 5.86 1.17 -7.13
CA THR A 83 7.12 1.88 -7.43
C THR A 83 7.68 1.70 -8.84
N THR A 84 6.88 1.94 -9.89
CA THR A 84 7.48 2.39 -11.15
C THR A 84 7.93 3.83 -10.94
N LEU A 85 9.25 3.97 -10.75
CA LEU A 85 10.00 5.23 -10.78
C LEU A 85 9.63 6.07 -12.02
N PRO A 86 10.07 7.35 -12.11
CA PRO A 86 9.76 8.28 -13.21
C PRO A 86 10.37 7.88 -14.57
N LEU A 87 10.44 6.59 -14.90
CA LEU A 87 11.03 6.01 -16.10
C LEU A 87 10.47 6.61 -17.37
N ASP A 88 9.17 6.85 -17.39
CA ASP A 88 8.54 7.48 -18.54
C ASP A 88 9.00 8.93 -18.70
N SER A 89 9.08 9.69 -17.59
CA SER A 89 9.59 11.07 -17.62
C SER A 89 11.08 11.14 -18.01
N PHE A 90 11.90 10.19 -17.57
CA PHE A 90 13.32 10.11 -17.96
C PHE A 90 13.45 9.79 -19.44
N ARG A 91 12.67 8.82 -19.95
CA ARG A 91 12.63 8.48 -21.37
C ARG A 91 12.25 9.67 -22.23
N HIS A 92 11.21 10.41 -21.83
CA HIS A 92 10.77 11.61 -22.52
C HIS A 92 11.86 12.70 -22.48
N GLY A 93 12.48 12.95 -21.33
CA GLY A 93 13.57 13.93 -21.18
C GLY A 93 14.80 13.57 -22.01
N TYR A 94 15.17 12.28 -22.05
CA TYR A 94 16.28 11.78 -22.85
C TYR A 94 16.01 11.97 -24.34
N MET A 95 14.83 11.57 -24.82
CA MET A 95 14.46 11.74 -26.23
C MET A 95 14.43 13.22 -26.63
N ASN A 96 13.91 14.09 -25.76
CA ASN A 96 13.92 15.53 -26.01
C ASN A 96 15.36 16.08 -26.15
N ALA A 97 16.27 15.69 -25.27
CA ALA A 97 17.68 16.07 -25.36
C ALA A 97 18.35 15.55 -26.63
N VAL A 98 18.07 14.31 -27.05
CA VAL A 98 18.59 13.74 -28.30
C VAL A 98 18.07 14.51 -29.52
N ASN A 99 16.79 14.88 -29.53
CA ASN A 99 16.21 15.69 -30.59
C ASN A 99 16.82 17.10 -30.65
N GLU A 100 17.12 17.67 -29.48
CA GLU A 100 17.84 18.95 -29.36
C GLU A 100 19.25 18.85 -29.97
N VAL A 101 20.00 17.82 -29.62
CA VAL A 101 21.34 17.55 -30.18
C VAL A 101 21.25 17.40 -31.70
N SER A 102 20.29 16.61 -32.20
CA SER A 102 20.09 16.45 -33.64
C SER A 102 19.80 17.78 -34.33
N ARG A 103 18.98 18.65 -33.72
CA ARG A 103 18.65 19.97 -34.27
C ARG A 103 19.86 20.89 -34.30
N VAL A 104 20.60 21.00 -33.19
CA VAL A 104 21.80 21.85 -33.08
C VAL A 104 22.87 21.43 -34.08
N MET A 105 23.11 20.13 -34.23
CA MET A 105 24.08 19.62 -35.20
C MET A 105 23.66 19.90 -36.64
N ALA A 106 22.36 19.81 -36.95
CA ALA A 106 21.84 20.13 -38.28
C ALA A 106 21.85 21.63 -38.60
N SER A 107 21.66 22.50 -37.60
CA SER A 107 21.68 23.96 -37.79
C SER A 107 23.08 24.58 -37.79
N THR A 108 24.13 23.81 -37.50
CA THR A 108 25.51 24.31 -37.41
C THR A 108 26.20 24.27 -38.80
N PRO A 109 26.55 25.42 -39.39
CA PRO A 109 27.25 25.45 -40.68
C PRO A 109 28.63 24.77 -40.59
N GLY A 110 28.95 23.92 -41.57
CA GLY A 110 30.24 23.21 -41.62
C GLY A 110 30.34 21.97 -40.71
N MET A 111 29.25 21.55 -40.06
CA MET A 111 29.23 20.31 -39.28
C MET A 111 29.34 19.07 -40.18
N SER A 112 30.20 18.11 -39.82
CA SER A 112 30.34 16.85 -40.56
C SER A 112 29.13 15.94 -40.34
N VAL A 113 28.58 15.43 -41.45
CA VAL A 113 27.46 14.47 -41.44
C VAL A 113 27.84 13.16 -40.76
N ASP A 114 29.09 12.71 -40.93
CA ASP A 114 29.58 11.47 -40.33
C ASP A 114 29.75 11.60 -38.82
N LEU A 115 30.14 12.79 -38.34
CA LEU A 115 30.15 13.10 -36.91
C LEU A 115 28.72 13.09 -36.34
N GLY A 116 27.75 13.70 -37.04
CA GLY A 116 26.32 13.63 -36.70
C GLY A 116 25.82 12.20 -36.54
N LYS A 117 26.08 11.34 -37.53
CA LYS A 117 25.72 9.92 -37.50
C LYS A 117 26.38 9.19 -36.33
N SER A 118 27.65 9.47 -36.07
CA SER A 118 28.41 8.85 -34.97
C SER A 118 27.80 9.21 -33.61
N VAL A 119 27.51 10.50 -33.38
CA VAL A 119 26.89 10.99 -32.15
C VAL A 119 25.50 10.40 -31.94
N MET A 120 24.65 10.40 -32.97
CA MET A 120 23.29 9.85 -32.87
C MET A 120 23.29 8.34 -32.63
N THR A 121 24.21 7.61 -33.27
CA THR A 121 24.39 6.17 -33.03
C THR A 121 24.87 5.90 -31.61
N HIS A 122 25.80 6.73 -31.10
CA HIS A 122 26.28 6.62 -29.74
C HIS A 122 25.15 6.85 -28.72
N LEU A 123 24.33 7.90 -28.90
CA LEU A 123 23.17 8.17 -28.05
C LEU A 123 22.15 7.02 -28.09
N GLY A 124 21.84 6.48 -29.27
CA GLY A 124 20.97 5.30 -29.39
C GLY A 124 21.49 4.08 -28.64
N ARG A 125 22.81 3.81 -28.70
CA ARG A 125 23.44 2.71 -27.96
C ARG A 125 23.39 2.93 -26.45
N ILE A 126 23.70 4.13 -25.98
CA ILE A 126 23.61 4.49 -24.56
C ILE A 126 22.20 4.28 -24.05
N TYR A 127 21.18 4.76 -24.77
CA TYR A 127 19.78 4.57 -24.40
C TYR A 127 19.40 3.09 -24.28
N LYS A 128 19.81 2.25 -25.24
CA LYS A 128 19.56 0.80 -25.20
C LYS A 128 20.25 0.12 -24.01
N ASN A 129 21.47 0.50 -23.68
CA ASN A 129 22.19 -0.02 -22.52
C ASN A 129 21.50 0.38 -21.21
N LEU A 130 21.03 1.63 -21.11
CA LEU A 130 20.25 2.08 -19.95
C LEU A 130 18.96 1.25 -19.82
N GLN A 131 18.25 1.00 -20.92
CA GLN A 131 17.03 0.20 -20.89
C GLN A 131 17.29 -1.23 -20.39
N GLN A 132 18.34 -1.89 -20.90
CA GLN A 132 18.72 -3.25 -20.48
C GLN A 132 19.13 -3.32 -19.00
N PHE A 133 19.87 -2.32 -18.51
CA PHE A 133 20.26 -2.26 -17.09
C PHE A 133 19.05 -2.12 -16.16
N HIS A 134 18.01 -1.39 -16.59
CA HIS A 134 16.78 -1.26 -15.82
C HIS A 134 15.91 -2.52 -15.89
N GLU A 135 15.79 -3.17 -17.05
CA GLU A 135 15.08 -4.46 -17.19
C GLU A 135 15.73 -5.55 -16.30
N ALA A 136 17.06 -5.55 -16.16
CA ALA A 136 17.78 -6.43 -15.24
C ALA A 136 17.53 -6.11 -13.75
N GLN A 137 17.37 -4.83 -13.36
CA GLN A 137 17.01 -4.47 -11.98
C GLN A 137 15.56 -4.81 -11.63
N ALA A 138 14.63 -4.66 -12.57
CA ALA A 138 13.22 -4.99 -12.35
C ALA A 138 13.00 -6.49 -12.13
N THR A 139 13.79 -7.34 -12.78
CA THR A 139 13.73 -8.81 -12.62
C THR A 139 14.43 -9.32 -11.36
N ALA A 140 15.46 -8.62 -10.87
CA ALA A 140 16.17 -8.99 -9.63
C ALA A 140 15.37 -8.67 -8.34
N ALA A 141 14.45 -7.70 -8.37
CA ALA A 141 13.63 -7.34 -7.21
C ALA A 141 12.53 -8.36 -6.89
N VAL A 142 12.23 -9.31 -7.79
CA VAL A 142 11.14 -10.30 -7.63
C VAL A 142 11.58 -11.53 -6.82
N THR A 143 12.89 -11.77 -6.65
CA THR A 143 13.40 -13.00 -6.00
C THR A 143 13.49 -12.92 -4.47
N SER A 144 13.12 -11.81 -3.83
CA SER A 144 13.19 -11.66 -2.36
C SER A 144 11.84 -11.69 -1.62
N THR A 145 10.73 -12.04 -2.28
CA THR A 145 9.40 -12.13 -1.62
C THR A 145 8.68 -13.45 -1.91
N ALA A 146 9.38 -14.58 -1.79
CA ALA A 146 8.77 -15.91 -1.89
C ALA A 146 9.23 -16.84 -0.76
N ALA A 147 9.03 -16.43 0.49
CA ALA A 147 8.90 -17.35 1.62
C ALA A 147 8.20 -16.62 2.76
N THR A 148 6.90 -16.88 2.96
CA THR A 148 6.28 -17.17 4.27
C THR A 148 4.79 -17.45 4.02
N THR A 149 4.48 -18.70 3.71
CA THR A 149 3.16 -19.29 4.03
C THR A 149 3.39 -20.20 5.22
N THR A 150 3.30 -19.67 6.43
CA THR A 150 3.25 -20.50 7.64
C THR A 150 2.37 -19.84 8.69
N THR A 151 1.30 -20.55 9.04
CA THR A 151 0.46 -20.38 10.24
C THR A 151 1.31 -20.10 11.48
N GLN A 152 1.15 -18.92 12.08
CA GLN A 152 1.75 -18.59 13.38
C GLN A 152 0.76 -18.85 14.50
N THR A 153 0.94 -20.01 15.13
CA THR A 153 0.67 -20.25 16.54
C THR A 153 1.69 -19.49 17.40
N MET A 154 1.22 -19.00 18.54
CA MET A 154 1.96 -18.21 19.53
C MET A 154 3.29 -18.86 19.94
N SER A 155 4.35 -18.08 20.11
CA SER A 155 5.58 -18.52 20.80
C SER A 155 6.21 -17.37 21.57
N GLU A 156 6.69 -17.72 22.76
CA GLU A 156 6.88 -16.89 23.94
C GLU A 156 8.09 -15.94 23.90
N CYS A 157 7.99 -14.91 24.74
CA CYS A 157 9.04 -13.93 25.03
C CYS A 157 10.10 -14.55 25.96
N PRO A 158 11.42 -14.30 25.79
CA PRO A 158 12.44 -14.91 26.64
C PRO A 158 12.50 -14.20 28.01
N LEU A 159 12.30 -14.94 29.09
CA LEU A 159 12.49 -14.47 30.46
C LEU A 159 13.92 -14.77 30.93
N SER A 160 14.55 -13.78 31.56
CA SER A 160 15.88 -13.84 32.16
C SER A 160 15.95 -14.78 33.39
N PRO A 161 17.14 -15.30 33.76
CA PRO A 161 17.28 -16.21 34.89
C PRO A 161 17.45 -15.42 36.19
N ALA A 162 16.54 -15.61 37.14
CA ALA A 162 16.77 -15.22 38.53
C ALA A 162 16.40 -16.39 39.45
N SER A 163 17.43 -16.85 40.16
CA SER A 163 17.46 -17.90 41.17
C SER A 163 16.64 -17.56 42.41
N SER A 164 15.93 -18.57 42.95
CA SER A 164 15.70 -18.88 44.37
C SER A 164 14.69 -20.06 44.38
N GLY A 165 14.96 -21.28 44.84
CA GLY A 165 15.51 -21.68 46.13
C GLY A 165 14.34 -22.08 47.06
N TYR A 166 14.35 -23.33 47.56
CA TYR A 166 13.39 -24.00 48.49
C TYR A 166 12.15 -24.65 47.82
N HIS A 167 11.62 -25.82 48.21
CA HIS A 167 11.95 -26.92 49.13
C HIS A 167 10.86 -28.01 48.90
N SER A 168 11.11 -29.24 49.35
CA SER A 168 10.52 -30.51 48.91
C SER A 168 9.08 -30.84 49.38
N ASP A 169 8.52 -31.81 48.64
CA ASP A 169 7.73 -32.99 49.06
C ASP A 169 6.22 -32.93 49.36
N ASP A 170 5.64 -34.11 49.12
CA ASP A 170 4.38 -34.67 49.60
C ASP A 170 3.04 -34.41 48.87
N CYS A 171 2.12 -35.33 49.15
CA CYS A 171 1.38 -36.12 48.19
C CYS A 171 -0.12 -35.79 48.10
N TYR A 172 -0.74 -36.44 47.10
CA TYR A 172 -2.14 -36.91 47.07
C TYR A 172 -3.25 -35.95 46.60
N GLU A 173 -4.21 -36.58 45.92
CA GLU A 173 -5.59 -36.17 45.65
C GLU A 173 -5.88 -35.33 44.38
N SER A 174 -6.35 -36.03 43.33
CA SER A 174 -7.24 -35.44 42.32
C SER A 174 -8.68 -35.43 42.84
N PRO A 175 -9.50 -34.43 42.46
CA PRO A 175 -10.70 -34.80 41.70
C PRO A 175 -11.14 -33.82 40.60
N ALA A 176 -11.60 -34.43 39.49
CA ALA A 176 -12.57 -34.02 38.46
C ALA A 176 -12.33 -32.77 37.56
N PRO A 177 -12.54 -32.87 36.22
CA PRO A 177 -12.48 -31.73 35.30
C PRO A 177 -13.79 -30.92 35.30
N SER A 178 -13.67 -29.59 35.40
CA SER A 178 -14.77 -28.64 35.17
C SER A 178 -15.24 -28.61 33.71
N PRO A 179 -16.54 -28.37 33.43
CA PRO A 179 -17.06 -28.33 32.06
C PRO A 179 -16.64 -27.05 31.34
N GLN A 180 -16.25 -27.18 30.07
CA GLN A 180 -15.91 -26.04 29.21
C GLN A 180 -17.19 -25.33 28.73
N PRO A 181 -17.25 -23.98 28.76
CA PRO A 181 -18.35 -23.25 28.15
C PRO A 181 -18.23 -23.33 26.63
N MET A 182 -19.29 -23.82 26.00
CA MET A 182 -19.43 -23.96 24.56
C MET A 182 -19.18 -22.63 23.85
N GLU A 183 -18.45 -22.69 22.75
CA GLU A 183 -18.19 -21.56 21.84
C GLU A 183 -19.52 -20.97 21.36
N CYS A 184 -19.90 -19.83 21.93
CA CYS A 184 -20.90 -18.97 21.34
C CYS A 184 -20.23 -18.27 20.15
N GLU A 185 -20.49 -18.79 18.95
CA GLU A 185 -20.14 -18.17 17.68
C GLU A 185 -20.38 -16.65 17.76
N LYS A 186 -19.29 -15.89 17.62
CA LYS A 186 -19.34 -14.42 17.48
C LYS A 186 -19.87 -14.09 16.09
N LEU A 187 -21.16 -14.36 15.88
CA LEU A 187 -21.88 -13.89 14.71
C LEU A 187 -21.87 -12.37 14.74
N TRP A 188 -21.19 -11.82 13.74
CA TRP A 188 -21.18 -10.39 13.42
C TRP A 188 -22.63 -9.93 13.25
N ARG A 189 -23.05 -8.90 13.99
CA ARG A 189 -24.37 -8.28 13.82
C ARG A 189 -24.22 -6.95 13.08
N PRO A 190 -24.83 -6.78 11.90
CA PRO A 190 -25.05 -5.45 11.35
C PRO A 190 -26.05 -4.71 12.24
N TRP A 191 -25.93 -3.38 12.23
CA TRP A 191 -26.69 -2.42 13.04
C TRP A 191 -28.20 -2.51 12.82
#